data_AF-A0A498MWR6-F1
#
_entry.id   AF-A0A498MWR6-F1
#
_cell.length_a   1.000
_cell.length_b   1.000
_cell.length_c   1.000
_cell.angle_alpha   90.00
_cell.angle_beta   90.00
_cell.angle_gamma   90.00
#
_symmetry.space_group_name_H-M   'P 1'
#
loop_
_entity.id
_entity.type
_entity.pdbx_description
1 polymer ?
#
loop_
_entity_poly.entity_id
_entity_poly.type
_entity_poly.pdbx_seq_one_letter_code
_entity_poly.pdbx_strand_id
1 'polypeptide(L)'
;MNMAALLPEVRGLQTDEDESRILRVKVISGIGLAKKDILGASDPYTRISLYDPVNGEITSLQTKTIKKTLDPKWNEEFFFRDMH
;
A
#
# COMPACT_ATOMS: atom_id res chain seq x y z
N MET A 1 21.86 -5.85 20.85
CA MET A 1 21.19 -5.06 19.79
C MET A 1 21.01 -5.97 18.59
N ASN A 2 19.86 -6.64 18.49
CA ASN A 2 19.62 -7.58 17.39
C ASN A 2 19.04 -6.79 16.21
N MET A 3 19.93 -6.33 15.33
CA MET A 3 19.56 -5.73 14.03
C MET A 3 19.25 -6.87 13.05
N ALA A 4 18.27 -7.71 13.37
CA ALA A 4 17.61 -8.45 12.32
C ALA A 4 16.91 -7.39 11.47
N ALA A 5 17.44 -7.10 10.28
CA ALA A 5 16.74 -6.30 9.30
C ALA A 5 15.33 -6.88 9.20
N LEU A 6 14.32 -6.15 9.69
CA LEU A 6 12.94 -6.57 9.64
C LEU A 6 12.64 -6.82 8.16
N LEU A 7 12.54 -8.09 7.79
CA LEU A 7 12.16 -8.44 6.42
C LEU A 7 10.81 -7.78 6.17
N PRO A 8 10.63 -7.11 5.01
CA PRO A 8 9.35 -6.53 4.69
C PRO A 8 8.28 -7.62 4.73
N GLU A 9 7.20 -7.36 5.47
CA GLU A 9 6.14 -8.33 5.64
C GLU A 9 5.36 -8.47 4.32
N VAL A 10 5.53 -9.60 3.65
CA VAL A 10 4.88 -9.90 2.37
C VAL A 10 3.46 -10.40 2.62
N ARG A 11 2.45 -9.75 2.02
CA ARG A 11 1.04 -10.18 2.06
C ARG A 11 0.64 -10.87 0.77
N GLY A 12 -0.53 -11.51 0.73
CA GLY A 12 -1.04 -12.15 -0.48
C GLY A 12 -1.18 -13.66 -0.31
N LEU A 13 -0.95 -14.41 -1.38
CA LEU A 13 -1.09 -15.87 -1.38
C LEU A 13 -0.12 -16.50 -0.35
N GLN A 14 -0.60 -17.51 0.39
CA GLN A 14 0.14 -18.13 1.49
C GLN A 14 1.03 -19.29 1.06
N THR A 15 0.90 -19.77 -0.18
CA THR A 15 1.64 -20.93 -0.68
C THR A 15 2.95 -20.49 -1.35
N ASP A 16 4.05 -21.14 -0.96
CA ASP A 16 5.33 -21.09 -1.69
C ASP A 16 5.21 -21.96 -2.95
N GLU A 17 4.27 -21.61 -3.83
CA GLU A 17 4.24 -22.19 -5.17
C GLU A 17 5.44 -21.64 -5.94
N ASP A 18 6.20 -22.54 -6.58
CA ASP A 18 7.44 -22.28 -7.32
C ASP A 18 7.30 -21.22 -8.43
N GLU A 19 6.07 -20.77 -8.71
CA GLU A 19 5.74 -19.76 -9.72
C GLU A 19 5.31 -18.39 -9.14
N SER A 20 5.24 -18.24 -7.82
CA SER A 20 4.84 -16.97 -7.19
C SER A 20 5.93 -15.90 -7.31
N ARG A 21 5.52 -14.64 -7.51
CA ARG A 21 6.42 -13.47 -7.58
C ARG A 21 6.08 -12.46 -6.49
N ILE A 22 7.07 -11.62 -6.16
CA ILE A 22 6.89 -10.50 -5.24
C ILE A 22 6.69 -9.21 -6.04
N LEU A 23 5.51 -8.61 -5.90
CA LEU A 23 5.22 -7.26 -6.35
C LEU A 23 5.58 -6.25 -5.26
N ARG A 24 6.56 -5.38 -5.53
CA ARG A 24 6.89 -4.23 -4.68
C ARG A 24 6.14 -3.00 -5.17
N VAL A 25 5.24 -2.49 -4.34
CA VAL A 25 4.47 -1.26 -4.61
C VAL A 25 5.02 -0.15 -3.72
N LYS A 26 5.52 0.93 -4.33
CA LYS A 26 5.93 2.14 -3.60
C LYS A 26 4.93 3.26 -3.83
N VAL A 27 4.23 3.65 -2.78
CA VAL A 27 3.34 4.81 -2.81
C VAL A 27 4.16 6.04 -2.43
N ILE A 28 4.50 6.85 -3.43
CA ILE A 28 5.38 8.01 -3.25
C ILE A 28 4.59 9.21 -2.71
N SER A 29 3.64 9.72 -3.50
CA SER A 29 2.91 10.96 -3.17
C SER A 29 1.59 11.10 -3.92
N GLY A 30 0.69 11.93 -3.39
CA GLY A 30 -0.42 12.54 -4.11
C GLY A 30 -0.10 14.00 -4.42
N ILE A 31 -0.65 14.55 -5.49
CA ILE A 31 -0.38 15.92 -5.94
C ILE A 31 -1.72 16.60 -6.25
N GLY A 32 -1.97 17.76 -5.66
CA GLY A 32 -3.16 18.56 -5.94
C GLY A 32 -4.48 17.84 -5.69
N LEU A 33 -4.59 17.08 -4.59
CA LEU A 33 -5.81 16.36 -4.24
C LEU A 33 -7.01 17.31 -4.06
N ALA A 34 -8.21 16.79 -4.31
CA ALA A 34 -9.44 17.56 -4.15
C ALA A 34 -9.64 18.00 -2.68
N LYS A 35 -10.12 19.23 -2.50
CA LYS A 35 -10.50 19.75 -1.18
C LYS A 35 -11.79 19.07 -0.74
N LYS A 36 -11.75 18.34 0.37
CA LYS A 36 -12.96 17.77 0.98
C LYS A 36 -13.71 18.76 1.88
N ASP A 37 -12.99 19.67 2.53
CA ASP A 37 -13.55 20.63 3.50
C ASP A 37 -13.41 22.09 3.05
N ILE A 38 -14.32 22.94 3.53
CA ILE A 38 -14.41 24.39 3.25
C ILE A 38 -13.10 25.13 3.60
N LEU A 39 -12.35 24.62 4.58
CA LEU A 39 -11.06 25.15 5.03
C LEU A 39 -9.85 24.67 4.20
N GLY A 40 -10.06 23.83 3.20
CA GLY A 40 -9.14 23.66 2.08
C GLY A 40 -8.02 22.64 2.24
N ALA A 41 -8.04 21.77 3.23
CA ALA A 41 -7.10 20.65 3.36
C ALA A 41 -7.84 19.35 3.73
N SER A 42 -7.26 18.21 3.37
CA SER A 42 -7.77 16.87 3.71
C SER A 42 -6.73 16.09 4.50
N ASP A 43 -7.13 14.96 5.07
CA ASP A 43 -6.24 14.00 5.73
C ASP A 43 -6.08 12.75 4.84
N PRO A 44 -5.33 12.83 3.72
CA PRO A 44 -5.28 11.75 2.73
C PRO A 44 -4.50 10.51 3.18
N TYR A 45 -4.96 9.35 2.71
CA TYR A 45 -4.28 8.07 2.71
C TYR A 45 -4.57 7.34 1.39
N THR A 46 -3.76 6.34 1.04
CA THR A 46 -4.01 5.44 -0.10
C THR A 46 -4.27 4.03 0.42
N ARG A 47 -5.28 3.37 -0.16
CA ARG A 47 -5.53 1.93 0.05
C ARG A 47 -5.06 1.17 -1.20
N ILE A 48 -4.32 0.09 -0.99
CA ILE A 48 -3.79 -0.80 -2.02
C ILE A 48 -4.43 -2.17 -1.79
N SER A 49 -5.22 -2.63 -2.75
CA SER A 49 -5.91 -3.92 -2.69
C SER A 49 -5.36 -4.84 -3.78
N LEU A 50 -5.00 -6.07 -3.39
CA LEU A 50 -4.70 -7.16 -4.33
C LEU A 50 -5.99 -7.92 -4.60
N TYR A 51 -6.34 -8.09 -5.87
CA TYR A 51 -7.62 -8.66 -6.29
C TYR A 51 -7.41 -9.84 -7.23
N ASP A 52 -8.05 -10.96 -6.93
CA ASP A 52 -8.21 -12.08 -7.85
C ASP A 52 -9.54 -11.91 -8.62
N PRO A 53 -9.53 -11.99 -9.96
CA PRO A 53 -10.74 -11.79 -10.77
C PRO A 53 -11.92 -12.72 -10.43
N VAL A 54 -11.66 -13.89 -9.83
CA VAL A 54 -12.68 -14.91 -9.52
C VAL A 54 -13.09 -14.84 -8.04
N ASN A 55 -12.13 -14.70 -7.14
CA ASN A 55 -12.30 -14.85 -5.69
C ASN A 55 -12.43 -13.51 -4.96
N GLY A 56 -12.11 -12.39 -5.61
CA GLY A 56 -12.26 -11.06 -5.04
C GLY A 56 -10.99 -10.51 -4.37
N GLU A 57 -11.17 -9.62 -3.38
CA GLU A 57 -10.06 -9.00 -2.66
C GLU A 57 -9.33 -10.04 -1.80
N ILE A 58 -8.06 -10.32 -2.14
CA ILE A 58 -7.19 -11.22 -1.37
C ILE A 58 -6.72 -10.51 -0.11
N THR A 59 -6.24 -9.27 -0.25
CA THR A 59 -5.74 -8.47 0.86
C THR A 59 -5.77 -6.99 0.53
N SER A 60 -5.83 -6.15 1.57
CA SER A 60 -5.81 -4.70 1.45
C SER A 60 -4.92 -4.08 2.51
N LEU A 61 -4.07 -3.16 2.08
CA LEU A 61 -3.16 -2.40 2.93
C LEU A 61 -3.41 -0.90 2.77
N GLN A 62 -3.13 -0.15 3.83
CA GLN A 62 -3.32 1.29 3.84
C GLN A 62 -2.01 1.97 4.20
N THR A 63 -1.71 3.07 3.50
CA THR A 63 -0.66 4.01 3.95
C THR A 63 -1.07 4.66 5.26
N LYS A 64 -0.10 5.28 5.93
CA LYS A 64 -0.40 6.26 6.97
C LYS A 64 -1.23 7.39 6.40
N THR A 65 -2.06 7.96 7.26
CA THR A 65 -2.77 9.20 6.97
C THR A 65 -1.82 10.38 7.20
N ILE A 66 -1.67 11.23 6.20
CA ILE A 66 -0.95 12.50 6.35
C ILE A 66 -1.98 13.59 6.60
N LYS A 67 -1.80 14.36 7.68
CA LYS A 67 -2.80 15.34 8.08
C LYS A 67 -2.70 16.63 7.28
N LYS A 68 -3.86 17.23 6.99
CA LYS A 68 -4.04 18.59 6.47
C LYS A 68 -3.15 18.94 5.27
N THR A 69 -3.19 18.10 4.24
CA THR A 69 -2.46 18.36 2.99
C THR A 69 -3.24 17.89 1.78
N LEU A 70 -3.04 18.56 0.65
CA LEU A 70 -3.49 18.09 -0.67
C LEU A 70 -2.31 17.50 -1.48
N ASP A 71 -1.10 17.56 -0.94
CA ASP A 71 0.13 17.06 -1.55
C ASP A 71 0.86 16.10 -0.59
N PRO A 72 0.23 14.98 -0.19
CA PRO A 72 0.83 14.03 0.75
C PRO A 72 2.06 13.34 0.14
N LYS A 73 3.10 13.13 0.96
CA LYS A 73 4.29 12.34 0.63
C LYS A 73 4.40 11.16 1.58
N TRP A 74 3.89 9.99 1.18
CA TRP A 74 3.90 8.79 2.00
C TRP A 74 5.27 8.10 2.00
N ASN A 75 5.85 7.89 0.81
CA ASN A 75 7.07 7.11 0.61
C ASN A 75 7.03 5.74 1.31
N GLU A 76 5.86 5.09 1.29
CA GLU A 76 5.63 3.79 1.90
C GLU A 76 5.73 2.67 0.87
N GLU A 77 6.29 1.54 1.28
CA GLU A 77 6.48 0.36 0.42
C GLU A 77 5.68 -0.82 0.95
N PHE A 78 4.99 -1.49 0.03
CA PHE A 78 4.18 -2.67 0.28
C PHE A 78 4.67 -3.81 -0.61
N PHE A 79 4.60 -5.02 -0.10
CA PHE A 79 5.08 -6.22 -0.78
C PHE A 79 3.94 -7.22 -0.83
N PHE A 80 3.57 -7.63 -2.05
CA PHE A 80 2.53 -8.61 -2.29
C PHE A 80 3.11 -9.83 -2.98
N ARG A 81 2.70 -11.02 -2.56
CA ARG A 81 2.93 -12.27 -3.27
C ARG A 81 1.72 -12.56 -4.15
N ASP A 82 1.97 -12.77 -5.43
CA ASP A 82 0.95 -13.06 -6.44
C ASP A 82 1.44 -14.12 -7.43
N MET A 83 0.51 -14.87 -8.01
CA MET A 83 0.78 -15.83 -9.09
C MET A 83 0.80 -15.12 -10.46
N HIS A 84 1.48 -15.71 -11.44
CA HIS A 84 1.41 -15.25 -12.84
C HIS A 84 0.10 -15.68 -13.50
#